data_AF-A0A4Q7DRC7-F1
#
_entry.id   AF-A0A4Q7DRC7-F1
#
_cell.length_a   1.000
_cell.length_b   1.000
_cell.length_c   1.000
_cell.angle_alpha   90.00
_cell.angle_beta   90.00
_cell.angle_gamma   90.00
#
_symmetry.space_group_name_H-M   'P 1'
#
loop_
_entity.id
_entity.type
_entity.pdbx_description
1 polymer ?
#
loop_
_entity_poly.entity_id
_entity_poly.type
_entity_poly.pdbx_seq_one_letter_code
_entity_poly.pdbx_strand_id
1 'polypeptide(L)'
;MELKKLYIVSCVAGALLSVGLGAKVFADNYWQGHGEVEAINEDIDTLSTRLHSRDSEIVQLNSNLSVAKNSAQSFSSQVTNLQQQLTQSEQASQAKENENQRKLTESNQHLAVLNQQLVTVSQQLEVANQKSASDDQTIAANAQALADKQNELDTANQTIISDAQALSSKQSEVDTANQTIANLQQQIKDLQQVATQAQQPASQTTPTPQAQEPVVQTTPTTSEYPAWNPKQTYNGGGNDRRNGDKVTYEGKTYIANWTVTGGATPDKVGPYGAWSLLAN
;
A
#
# COMPACT_ATOMS: atom_id res chain seq x y z
N MET A 1 -33.01 -87.36 3.43
CA MET A 1 -32.74 -88.24 2.29
C MET A 1 -33.34 -89.59 2.65
N GLU A 2 -34.61 -89.82 2.31
CA GLU A 2 -35.29 -91.09 2.60
C GLU A 2 -35.60 -91.80 1.30
N LEU A 3 -34.88 -92.91 1.05
CA LEU A 3 -35.12 -93.82 -0.07
C LEU A 3 -36.27 -94.75 0.29
N LYS A 4 -37.47 -94.50 -0.25
CA LYS A 4 -38.57 -95.47 -0.20
C LYS A 4 -38.26 -96.62 -1.16
N LYS A 5 -38.15 -97.82 -0.60
CA LYS A 5 -37.93 -99.08 -1.31
C LYS A 5 -39.10 -99.35 -2.26
N LEU A 6 -38.80 -99.43 -3.56
CA LEU A 6 -39.76 -99.84 -4.59
C LEU A 6 -39.63 -101.36 -4.76
N TYR A 7 -40.66 -102.10 -4.37
CA TYR A 7 -40.73 -103.55 -4.58
C TYR A 7 -41.05 -103.82 -6.06
N ILE A 8 -40.13 -104.49 -6.76
CA ILE A 8 -40.39 -105.10 -8.07
C ILE A 8 -41.04 -106.45 -7.79
N VAL A 9 -42.32 -106.58 -8.13
CA VAL A 9 -43.02 -107.86 -8.12
C VAL A 9 -42.64 -108.62 -9.39
N SER A 10 -41.87 -109.70 -9.21
CA SER A 10 -41.59 -110.70 -10.24
C SER A 10 -42.49 -111.90 -9.96
N CYS A 11 -43.48 -112.15 -10.84
CA CYS A 11 -44.23 -113.40 -10.84
C CYS A 11 -43.66 -114.32 -11.92
N VAL A 12 -42.72 -115.18 -11.51
CA VAL A 12 -42.41 -116.43 -12.21
C VAL A 12 -43.33 -117.49 -11.61
N ALA A 13 -44.21 -118.07 -12.43
CA ALA A 13 -44.85 -119.35 -12.14
C ALA A 13 -44.80 -120.23 -13.40
N GLY A 14 -43.80 -121.10 -13.43
CA GLY A 14 -43.77 -122.27 -14.31
C GLY A 14 -44.42 -123.48 -13.63
N ALA A 15 -44.62 -124.53 -14.44
CA ALA A 15 -45.13 -125.89 -14.17
C ALA A 15 -46.64 -126.07 -14.44
N LEU A 16 -47.13 -127.09 -15.17
CA LEU A 16 -46.55 -128.32 -15.70
C LEU A 16 -47.51 -128.90 -16.77
N LEU A 17 -46.92 -129.52 -17.80
CA LEU A 17 -47.58 -130.37 -18.80
C LEU A 17 -48.16 -131.64 -18.14
N SER A 18 -49.39 -132.04 -18.52
CA SER A 18 -49.70 -133.33 -19.18
C SER A 18 -51.15 -133.84 -18.97
N VAL A 19 -51.82 -134.02 -20.13
CA VAL A 19 -52.94 -134.92 -20.50
C VAL A 19 -54.22 -135.05 -19.65
N GLY A 20 -55.31 -134.48 -20.19
CA GLY A 20 -56.49 -135.26 -20.58
C GLY A 20 -57.51 -135.62 -19.51
N LEU A 21 -58.47 -134.72 -19.27
CA LEU A 21 -59.93 -134.94 -19.16
C LEU A 21 -60.54 -133.77 -18.35
N GLY A 22 -61.46 -133.01 -18.97
CA GLY A 22 -62.27 -132.00 -18.29
C GLY A 22 -62.04 -130.57 -18.76
N ALA A 23 -62.65 -130.22 -19.89
CA ALA A 23 -62.73 -128.88 -20.47
C ALA A 23 -63.55 -127.86 -19.62
N LYS A 24 -63.43 -127.90 -18.29
CA LYS A 24 -64.02 -126.88 -17.39
C LYS A 24 -63.00 -126.16 -16.49
N VAL A 25 -61.83 -126.73 -16.21
CA VAL A 25 -60.83 -126.08 -15.34
C VAL A 25 -59.81 -125.25 -16.14
N PHE A 26 -59.71 -125.51 -17.46
CA PHE A 26 -58.95 -124.65 -18.36
C PHE A 26 -59.70 -123.37 -18.74
N ALA A 27 -61.03 -123.32 -18.61
CA ALA A 27 -61.77 -122.07 -18.82
C ALA A 27 -61.58 -121.11 -17.63
N ASP A 28 -61.64 -121.59 -16.38
CA ASP A 28 -61.47 -120.70 -15.21
C ASP A 28 -60.05 -120.10 -15.13
N ASN A 29 -58.99 -120.84 -15.47
CA ASN A 29 -57.63 -120.29 -15.53
C ASN A 29 -57.36 -119.44 -16.80
N TYR A 30 -58.04 -119.71 -17.92
CA TYR A 30 -57.94 -118.88 -19.15
C TYR A 30 -58.71 -117.56 -19.00
N TRP A 31 -59.78 -117.55 -18.19
CA TRP A 31 -60.56 -116.36 -17.86
C TRP A 31 -59.91 -115.52 -16.75
N GLN A 32 -59.24 -116.14 -15.78
CA GLN A 32 -58.46 -115.42 -14.77
C GLN A 32 -57.23 -114.70 -15.38
N GLY A 33 -56.57 -115.34 -16.35
CA GLY A 33 -55.46 -114.72 -17.10
C GLY A 33 -55.87 -113.53 -17.98
N HIS A 34 -57.11 -113.47 -18.48
CA HIS A 34 -57.61 -112.29 -19.22
C HIS A 34 -57.70 -111.05 -18.32
N GLY A 35 -58.16 -111.20 -17.06
CA GLY A 35 -58.19 -110.11 -16.09
C GLY A 35 -56.78 -109.67 -15.64
N GLU A 36 -55.83 -110.59 -15.55
CA GLU A 36 -54.42 -110.28 -15.27
C GLU A 36 -53.75 -109.50 -16.41
N VAL A 37 -54.02 -109.87 -17.67
CA VAL A 37 -53.50 -109.14 -18.85
C VAL A 37 -54.12 -107.75 -18.99
N GLU A 38 -55.41 -107.59 -18.65
CA GLU A 38 -56.08 -106.29 -18.60
C GLU A 38 -55.47 -105.38 -17.53
N ALA A 39 -55.22 -105.90 -16.32
CA ALA A 39 -54.54 -105.18 -15.25
C ALA A 39 -53.09 -104.79 -15.63
N ILE A 40 -52.35 -105.67 -16.31
CA ILE A 40 -51.01 -105.36 -16.83
C ILE A 40 -51.06 -104.22 -17.86
N ASN A 41 -52.06 -104.19 -18.73
CA ASN A 41 -52.21 -103.10 -19.70
C ASN A 41 -52.52 -101.75 -19.02
N GLU A 42 -53.36 -101.76 -17.98
CA GLU A 42 -53.64 -100.58 -17.17
C GLU A 42 -52.38 -100.06 -16.43
N ASP A 43 -51.57 -100.98 -15.89
CA ASP A 43 -50.28 -100.67 -15.27
C ASP A 43 -49.28 -100.10 -16.28
N ILE A 44 -49.24 -100.64 -17.52
CA ILE A 44 -48.38 -100.14 -18.61
C ILE A 44 -48.80 -98.73 -19.02
N ASP A 45 -50.09 -98.45 -19.13
CA ASP A 45 -50.58 -97.10 -19.49
C ASP A 45 -50.30 -96.08 -18.38
N THR A 46 -50.48 -96.50 -17.12
CA THR A 46 -50.12 -95.71 -15.94
C THR A 46 -48.62 -95.40 -15.92
N LEU A 47 -47.78 -96.39 -16.22
CA LEU A 47 -46.33 -96.21 -16.32
C LEU A 47 -45.96 -95.29 -17.49
N SER A 48 -46.60 -95.45 -18.65
CA SER A 48 -46.39 -94.62 -19.84
C SER A 48 -46.73 -93.15 -19.56
N THR A 49 -47.87 -92.90 -18.92
CA THR A 49 -48.30 -91.55 -18.52
C THR A 49 -47.30 -90.92 -17.54
N ARG A 50 -46.84 -91.69 -16.55
CA ARG A 50 -45.80 -91.23 -15.60
C ARG A 50 -44.48 -90.95 -16.30
N LEU A 51 -44.07 -91.78 -17.27
CA LEU A 51 -42.85 -91.59 -18.04
C LEU A 51 -42.90 -90.28 -18.83
N HIS A 52 -44.00 -90.02 -19.56
CA HIS A 52 -44.18 -88.77 -20.31
C HIS A 52 -44.21 -87.55 -19.39
N SER A 53 -44.88 -87.64 -18.24
CA SER A 53 -44.89 -86.56 -17.24
C SER A 53 -43.49 -86.26 -16.70
N ARG A 54 -42.70 -87.30 -16.39
CA ARG A 54 -41.31 -87.15 -15.95
C ARG A 54 -40.41 -86.56 -17.05
N ASP A 55 -40.61 -86.94 -18.31
CA ASP A 55 -39.86 -86.39 -19.44
C ASP A 55 -40.12 -84.88 -19.59
N SER A 56 -41.39 -84.47 -19.48
CA SER A 56 -41.78 -83.05 -19.46
C SER A 56 -41.14 -82.28 -18.29
N GLU A 57 -41.14 -82.85 -17.08
CA GLU A 57 -40.45 -82.27 -15.91
C GLU A 57 -38.95 -82.09 -16.15
N ILE A 58 -38.28 -83.08 -16.77
CA ILE A 58 -36.85 -83.01 -17.09
C ILE A 58 -36.56 -81.90 -18.09
N VAL A 59 -37.40 -81.75 -19.12
CA VAL A 59 -37.27 -80.64 -20.09
C VAL A 59 -37.41 -79.28 -19.40
N GLN A 60 -38.38 -79.14 -18.49
CA GLN A 60 -38.56 -77.90 -17.74
C GLN A 60 -37.39 -77.61 -16.81
N LEU A 61 -36.88 -78.62 -16.09
CA LEU A 61 -35.71 -78.49 -15.23
C LEU A 61 -34.46 -78.09 -16.02
N ASN A 62 -34.25 -78.64 -17.21
CA ASN A 62 -33.15 -78.25 -18.09
C ASN A 62 -33.27 -76.80 -18.56
N SER A 63 -34.47 -76.34 -18.90
CA SER A 63 -34.72 -74.93 -19.24
C SER A 63 -34.40 -74.00 -18.05
N ASN A 64 -34.91 -74.32 -16.87
CA ASN A 64 -34.66 -73.55 -15.64
C ASN A 64 -33.17 -73.54 -15.28
N LEU A 65 -32.47 -74.66 -15.43
CA LEU A 65 -31.02 -74.75 -15.20
C LEU A 65 -30.24 -73.86 -16.17
N SER A 66 -30.64 -73.82 -17.44
CA SER A 66 -30.05 -72.94 -18.45
C SER A 66 -30.23 -71.46 -18.08
N VAL A 67 -31.44 -71.07 -17.66
CA VAL A 67 -31.72 -69.71 -17.18
C VAL A 67 -30.86 -69.36 -15.97
N ALA A 68 -30.83 -70.24 -14.96
CA ALA A 68 -30.04 -70.03 -13.75
C ALA A 68 -28.54 -69.89 -14.06
N LYS A 69 -28.02 -70.69 -15.00
CA LYS A 69 -26.62 -70.60 -15.46
C LYS A 69 -26.33 -69.24 -16.11
N ASN A 70 -27.21 -68.76 -16.98
CA ASN A 70 -27.07 -67.46 -17.63
C ASN A 70 -27.15 -66.31 -16.62
N SER A 71 -28.05 -66.40 -15.64
CA SER A 71 -28.13 -65.43 -14.54
C SER A 71 -26.86 -65.41 -13.70
N ALA A 72 -26.30 -66.58 -13.33
CA ALA A 72 -25.05 -66.67 -12.58
C ALA A 72 -23.87 -66.04 -13.34
N GLN A 73 -23.78 -66.25 -14.66
CA GLN A 73 -22.76 -65.63 -15.50
C GLN A 73 -22.93 -64.09 -15.56
N SER A 74 -24.16 -63.61 -15.67
CA SER A 74 -24.47 -62.18 -15.62
C SER A 74 -24.08 -61.56 -14.28
N PHE A 75 -24.45 -62.19 -13.15
CA PHE A 75 -24.06 -61.73 -11.83
C PHE A 75 -22.54 -61.76 -11.63
N SER A 76 -21.83 -62.79 -12.12
CA SER A 76 -20.36 -62.82 -12.07
C SER A 76 -19.73 -61.63 -12.80
N SER A 77 -20.30 -61.23 -13.94
CA SER A 77 -19.84 -60.08 -14.72
C SER A 77 -20.11 -58.77 -13.97
N GLN A 78 -21.29 -58.62 -13.36
CA GLN A 78 -21.66 -57.46 -12.56
C GLN A 78 -20.77 -57.31 -11.33
N VAL A 79 -20.51 -58.39 -10.59
CA VAL A 79 -19.60 -58.39 -9.43
C VAL A 79 -18.20 -57.96 -9.84
N THR A 80 -17.70 -58.47 -10.96
CA THR A 80 -16.38 -58.07 -11.49
C THR A 80 -16.33 -56.59 -11.83
N ASN A 81 -17.39 -56.07 -12.48
CA ASN A 81 -17.48 -54.67 -12.84
C ASN A 81 -17.59 -53.75 -11.60
N LEU A 82 -18.40 -54.12 -10.62
CA LEU A 82 -18.52 -53.40 -9.35
C LEU A 82 -17.20 -53.39 -8.57
N GLN A 83 -16.47 -54.52 -8.56
CA GLN A 83 -15.16 -54.60 -7.93
C GLN A 83 -14.15 -53.63 -8.58
N GLN A 84 -14.19 -53.53 -9.92
CA GLN A 84 -13.34 -52.60 -10.66
C GLN A 84 -13.72 -51.13 -10.36
N GLN A 85 -15.01 -50.81 -10.35
CA GLN A 85 -15.48 -49.46 -10.01
C GLN A 85 -15.10 -49.06 -8.59
N LEU A 86 -15.24 -49.98 -7.62
CA LEU A 86 -14.84 -49.75 -6.23
C LEU A 86 -13.35 -49.46 -6.13
N THR A 87 -12.51 -50.28 -6.78
CA THR A 87 -11.06 -50.09 -6.78
C THR A 87 -10.66 -48.75 -7.40
N GLN A 88 -11.28 -48.37 -8.52
CA GLN A 88 -11.03 -47.07 -9.16
C GLN A 88 -11.46 -45.90 -8.26
N SER A 89 -12.62 -46.02 -7.62
CA SER A 89 -13.14 -45.02 -6.69
C SER A 89 -12.25 -44.86 -5.46
N GLU A 90 -11.72 -45.95 -4.90
CA GLU A 90 -10.79 -45.92 -3.76
C GLU A 90 -9.49 -45.21 -4.12
N GLN A 91 -8.91 -45.54 -5.29
CA GLN A 91 -7.70 -44.88 -5.77
C GLN A 91 -7.90 -43.38 -6.01
N ALA A 92 -9.03 -43.00 -6.61
CA ALA A 92 -9.36 -41.59 -6.84
C ALA A 92 -9.52 -40.82 -5.52
N SER A 93 -10.20 -41.41 -4.53
CA SER A 93 -10.36 -40.82 -3.20
C SER A 93 -9.01 -40.64 -2.49
N GLN A 94 -8.15 -41.67 -2.52
CA GLN A 94 -6.82 -41.59 -1.92
C GLN A 94 -5.95 -40.51 -2.58
N ALA A 95 -5.98 -40.41 -3.92
CA ALA A 95 -5.27 -39.38 -4.64
C ALA A 95 -5.76 -37.98 -4.26
N LYS A 96 -7.08 -37.80 -4.09
CA LYS A 96 -7.67 -36.53 -3.68
C LYS A 96 -7.30 -36.16 -2.25
N GLU A 97 -7.26 -37.14 -1.34
CA GLU A 97 -6.83 -36.93 0.04
C GLU A 97 -5.37 -36.48 0.11
N ASN A 98 -4.49 -37.12 -0.65
CA ASN A 98 -3.08 -36.74 -0.75
C ASN A 98 -2.92 -35.32 -1.33
N GLU A 99 -3.71 -34.96 -2.35
CA GLU A 99 -3.73 -33.60 -2.91
C GLU A 99 -4.14 -32.58 -1.85
N ASN A 100 -5.18 -32.87 -1.08
CA ASN A 100 -5.67 -32.00 -0.01
C ASN A 100 -4.64 -31.83 1.11
N GLN A 101 -3.94 -32.90 1.52
CA GLN A 101 -2.87 -32.82 2.52
C GLN A 101 -1.70 -31.94 2.04
N ARG A 102 -1.32 -32.05 0.76
CA ARG A 102 -0.29 -31.18 0.17
C ARG A 102 -0.73 -29.71 0.20
N LYS A 103 -1.95 -29.41 -0.26
CA LYS A 103 -2.50 -28.04 -0.25
C LYS A 103 -2.61 -27.47 1.15
N LEU A 104 -3.00 -28.28 2.14
CA LEU A 104 -3.06 -27.86 3.54
C LEU A 104 -1.66 -27.50 4.07
N THR A 105 -0.66 -28.32 3.75
CA THR A 105 0.74 -28.07 4.13
C THR A 105 1.27 -26.78 3.51
N GLU A 106 1.04 -26.58 2.21
CA GLU A 106 1.44 -25.35 1.50
C GLU A 106 0.74 -24.11 2.07
N SER A 107 -0.55 -24.21 2.34
CA SER A 107 -1.32 -23.12 2.96
C SER A 107 -0.80 -22.75 4.34
N ASN A 108 -0.48 -23.75 5.18
CA ASN A 108 0.09 -23.54 6.51
C ASN A 108 1.49 -22.90 6.44
N GLN A 109 2.33 -23.30 5.49
CA GLN A 109 3.63 -22.67 5.27
C GLN A 109 3.47 -21.20 4.85
N HIS A 110 2.54 -20.92 3.93
CA HIS A 110 2.27 -19.55 3.49
C HIS A 110 1.73 -18.67 4.62
N LEU A 111 0.84 -19.20 5.48
CA LEU A 111 0.36 -18.52 6.68
C LEU A 111 1.49 -18.21 7.67
N ALA A 112 2.44 -19.14 7.86
CA ALA A 112 3.60 -18.91 8.71
C ALA A 112 4.48 -17.76 8.19
N VAL A 113 4.73 -17.71 6.87
CA VAL A 113 5.48 -16.62 6.23
C VAL A 113 4.75 -15.28 6.39
N LEU A 114 3.44 -15.23 6.12
CA LEU A 114 2.64 -14.02 6.29
C LEU A 114 2.66 -13.51 7.73
N ASN A 115 2.54 -14.40 8.72
CA ASN A 115 2.63 -14.03 10.13
C ASN A 115 4.01 -13.45 10.47
N GLN A 116 5.10 -14.03 9.95
CA GLN A 116 6.45 -13.49 10.18
C GLN A 116 6.63 -12.10 9.55
N GLN A 117 6.08 -11.89 8.35
CA GLN A 117 6.08 -10.58 7.70
C GLN A 117 5.27 -9.56 8.49
N LEU A 118 4.09 -9.94 9.00
CA LEU A 118 3.26 -9.06 9.83
C LEU A 118 4.01 -8.59 11.07
N VAL A 119 4.66 -9.50 11.80
CA VAL A 119 5.48 -9.16 12.98
C VAL A 119 6.60 -8.18 12.61
N THR A 120 7.27 -8.40 11.49
CA THR A 120 8.36 -7.53 11.02
C THR A 120 7.85 -6.12 10.72
N VAL A 121 6.73 -6.00 10.01
CA VAL A 121 6.11 -4.70 9.70
C VAL A 121 5.66 -3.99 10.97
N SER A 122 5.05 -4.70 11.93
CA SER A 122 4.66 -4.12 13.22
C SER A 122 5.85 -3.57 13.99
N GLN A 123 6.98 -4.29 14.02
CA GLN A 123 8.21 -3.81 14.67
C GLN A 123 8.79 -2.56 13.98
N GLN A 124 8.81 -2.54 12.64
CA GLN A 124 9.28 -1.38 11.88
C GLN A 124 8.41 -0.15 12.13
N LEU A 125 7.09 -0.33 12.21
CA LEU A 125 6.15 0.75 12.51
C LEU A 125 6.38 1.33 13.92
N GLU A 126 6.61 0.47 14.91
CA GLU A 126 6.92 0.90 16.28
C GLU A 126 8.21 1.74 16.34
N VAL A 127 9.27 1.28 15.68
CA VAL A 127 10.54 2.04 15.58
C VAL A 127 10.34 3.39 14.90
N ALA A 128 9.57 3.42 13.80
CA ALA A 128 9.28 4.66 13.09
C ALA A 128 8.49 5.66 13.98
N ASN A 129 7.50 5.17 14.73
CA ASN A 129 6.73 5.99 15.66
C ASN A 129 7.59 6.57 16.79
N GLN A 130 8.48 5.76 17.38
CA GLN A 130 9.40 6.22 18.41
C GLN A 130 10.36 7.29 17.88
N LYS A 131 10.88 7.10 16.65
CA LYS A 131 11.72 8.11 16.01
C LYS A 131 10.95 9.42 15.76
N SER A 132 9.72 9.34 15.26
CA SER A 132 8.89 10.53 15.04
C SER A 132 8.68 11.32 16.33
N ALA A 133 8.37 10.64 17.43
CA ALA A 133 8.20 11.29 18.73
C ALA A 133 9.49 11.99 19.21
N SER A 134 10.65 11.39 18.97
CA SER A 134 11.95 12.00 19.27
C SER A 134 12.26 13.21 18.38
N ASP A 135 11.91 13.13 17.09
CA ASP A 135 12.08 14.24 16.15
C ASP A 135 11.17 15.42 16.57
N ASP A 136 9.92 15.15 16.97
CA ASP A 136 8.97 16.16 17.45
C ASP A 136 9.49 16.89 18.71
N GLN A 137 10.05 16.15 19.67
CA GLN A 137 10.69 16.75 20.85
C GLN A 137 11.86 17.66 20.48
N THR A 138 12.67 17.24 19.51
CA THR A 138 13.82 18.02 19.02
C THR A 138 13.35 19.29 18.33
N ILE A 139 12.30 19.22 17.51
CA ILE A 139 11.70 20.38 16.85
C ILE A 139 11.17 21.37 17.88
N ALA A 140 10.45 20.89 18.90
CA ALA A 140 9.93 21.75 19.98
C ALA A 140 11.07 22.46 20.74
N ALA A 141 12.14 21.74 21.08
CA ALA A 141 13.31 22.33 21.74
C ALA A 141 13.99 23.40 20.87
N ASN A 142 14.16 23.13 19.57
CA ASN A 142 14.75 24.10 18.64
C ASN A 142 13.86 25.33 18.44
N ALA A 143 12.53 25.15 18.39
CA ALA A 143 11.59 26.26 18.30
C ALA A 143 11.68 27.18 19.53
N GLN A 144 11.80 26.59 20.72
CA GLN A 144 11.99 27.37 21.95
C GLN A 144 13.32 28.15 21.93
N ALA A 145 14.42 27.48 21.56
CA ALA A 145 15.73 28.13 21.47
C ALA A 145 15.74 29.29 20.46
N LEU A 146 15.01 29.16 19.34
CA LEU A 146 14.87 30.24 18.37
C LEU A 146 14.08 31.42 18.93
N ALA A 147 13.00 31.16 19.67
CA ALA A 147 12.23 32.21 20.34
C ALA A 147 13.08 32.97 21.37
N ASP A 148 13.89 32.25 22.16
CA ASP A 148 14.80 32.85 23.13
C ASP A 148 15.84 33.76 22.44
N LYS A 149 16.41 33.30 21.31
CA LYS A 149 17.34 34.10 20.52
C LYS A 149 16.69 35.33 19.88
N GLN A 150 15.43 35.24 19.48
CA GLN A 150 14.69 36.40 18.99
C GLN A 150 14.52 37.45 20.10
N ASN A 151 14.17 37.03 21.33
CA ASN A 151 14.06 37.92 22.47
C ASN A 151 15.39 38.59 22.84
N GLU A 152 16.51 37.85 22.78
CA GLU A 152 17.86 38.41 22.96
C GLU A 152 18.18 39.47 21.91
N LEU A 153 17.85 39.21 20.63
CA LEU A 153 18.07 40.13 19.52
C LEU A 153 17.24 41.41 19.68
N ASP A 154 15.96 41.28 20.06
CA ASP A 154 15.08 42.42 20.31
C ASP A 154 15.62 43.29 21.45
N THR A 155 16.12 42.67 22.52
CA THR A 155 16.74 43.37 23.65
C THR A 155 18.02 44.11 23.23
N ALA A 156 18.88 43.46 22.44
CA ALA A 156 20.08 44.08 21.92
C ALA A 156 19.76 45.28 21.01
N ASN A 157 18.75 45.15 20.14
CA ASN A 157 18.29 46.25 19.29
C ASN A 157 17.78 47.44 20.10
N GLN A 158 17.02 47.22 21.17
CA GLN A 158 16.58 48.30 22.05
C GLN A 158 17.76 49.00 22.75
N THR A 159 18.77 48.23 23.16
CA THR A 159 19.98 48.78 23.77
C THR A 159 20.73 49.67 22.77
N ILE A 160 20.92 49.20 21.53
CA ILE A 160 21.57 49.98 20.46
C ILE A 160 20.83 51.30 20.19
N ILE A 161 19.50 51.28 20.16
CA ILE A 161 18.69 52.50 19.98
C ILE A 161 18.93 53.49 21.12
N SER A 162 18.93 53.00 22.37
CA SER A 162 19.22 53.83 23.55
C SER A 162 20.63 54.44 23.50
N ASP A 163 21.64 53.63 23.16
CA ASP A 163 23.02 54.09 23.06
C ASP A 163 23.19 55.14 21.94
N ALA A 164 22.51 54.95 20.81
CA ALA A 164 22.52 55.92 19.72
C ALA A 164 21.91 57.28 20.14
N GLN A 165 20.84 57.27 20.94
CA GLN A 165 20.25 58.49 21.50
C GLN A 165 21.18 59.19 22.49
N ALA A 166 21.84 58.41 23.36
CA ALA A 166 22.82 58.95 24.31
C ALA A 166 24.02 59.58 23.58
N LEU A 167 24.52 58.93 22.53
CA LEU A 167 25.61 59.45 21.70
C LEU A 167 25.22 60.77 21.01
N SER A 168 24.01 60.85 20.44
CA SER A 168 23.48 62.09 19.85
C SER A 168 23.42 63.24 20.86
N SER A 169 22.99 62.95 22.09
CA SER A 169 22.95 63.94 23.17
C SER A 169 24.37 64.44 23.51
N LYS A 170 25.35 63.53 23.60
CA LYS A 170 26.75 63.89 23.82
C LYS A 170 27.35 64.70 22.67
N GLN A 171 26.97 64.42 21.43
CA GLN A 171 27.41 65.21 20.28
C GLN A 171 26.92 66.66 20.40
N SER A 172 25.66 66.87 20.81
CA SER A 172 25.12 68.22 21.03
C SER A 172 25.84 68.97 22.16
N GLU A 173 26.23 68.28 23.24
CA GLU A 173 27.06 68.87 24.30
C GLU A 173 28.43 69.30 23.75
N VAL A 174 29.08 68.46 22.94
CA VAL A 174 30.38 68.77 22.30
C VAL A 174 30.26 69.97 21.36
N ASP A 175 29.22 70.01 20.53
CA ASP A 175 29.01 71.12 19.59
C ASP A 175 28.82 72.45 20.35
N THR A 176 28.06 72.42 21.45
CA THR A 176 27.86 73.59 22.33
C THR A 176 29.18 74.05 22.96
N ALA A 177 30.00 73.10 23.45
CA ALA A 177 31.31 73.39 24.01
C ALA A 177 32.24 74.01 22.96
N ASN A 178 32.26 73.47 21.74
CA ASN A 178 33.05 73.99 20.62
C ASN A 178 32.65 75.42 20.26
N GLN A 179 31.35 75.71 20.22
CA GLN A 179 30.85 77.06 19.96
C GLN A 179 31.24 78.04 21.07
N THR A 180 31.22 77.59 22.33
CA THR A 180 31.70 78.37 23.47
C THR A 180 33.20 78.67 23.36
N ILE A 181 34.01 77.69 22.98
CA ILE A 181 35.46 77.87 22.76
C ILE A 181 35.72 78.89 21.66
N ALA A 182 35.03 78.80 20.52
CA ALA A 182 35.18 79.76 19.43
C ALA A 182 34.85 81.20 19.86
N ASN A 183 33.79 81.37 20.65
CA ASN A 183 33.42 82.68 21.20
C ASN A 183 34.51 83.23 22.15
N LEU A 184 35.05 82.38 23.03
CA LEU A 184 36.13 82.77 23.95
C LEU A 184 37.41 83.15 23.19
N GLN A 185 37.77 82.40 22.14
CA GLN A 185 38.92 82.71 21.29
C GLN A 185 38.77 84.09 20.60
N GLN A 186 37.57 84.41 20.12
CA GLN A 186 37.29 85.72 19.55
C GLN A 186 37.44 86.84 20.59
N GLN A 187 36.87 86.67 21.79
CA GLN A 187 37.04 87.64 22.88
C GLN A 187 38.50 87.87 23.25
N ILE A 188 39.32 86.80 23.31
CA ILE A 188 40.76 86.91 23.58
C ILE A 188 41.45 87.74 22.50
N LYS A 189 41.13 87.51 21.22
CA LYS A 189 41.71 88.26 20.10
C LYS A 189 41.36 89.75 20.17
N ASP A 190 40.11 90.07 20.48
CA ASP A 190 39.64 91.45 20.62
C ASP A 190 40.36 92.16 21.77
N LEU A 191 40.50 91.49 22.93
CA LEU A 191 41.26 92.01 24.07
C LEU A 191 42.74 92.25 23.74
N GLN A 192 43.37 91.34 22.99
CA GLN A 192 44.75 91.51 22.52
C GLN A 192 44.90 92.74 21.61
N GLN A 193 43.98 92.95 20.66
CA GLN A 193 44.01 94.15 19.80
C GLN A 193 43.92 95.44 20.62
N VAL A 194 43.01 95.50 21.59
CA VAL A 194 42.87 96.65 22.50
C VAL A 194 44.15 96.89 23.28
N ALA A 195 44.78 95.84 23.82
CA ALA A 195 46.05 95.96 24.52
C ALA A 195 47.17 96.51 23.61
N THR A 196 47.25 96.04 22.37
CA THR A 196 48.27 96.49 21.40
C THR A 196 48.07 97.96 21.00
N GLN A 197 46.82 98.40 20.82
CA GLN A 197 46.48 99.80 20.54
C GLN A 197 46.82 100.72 21.72
N ALA A 198 46.69 100.24 22.96
CA ALA A 198 47.09 100.99 24.15
C ALA A 198 48.62 101.11 24.34
N GLN A 199 49.41 100.36 23.57
CA GLN A 199 50.89 100.29 23.68
C GLN A 199 51.65 101.00 22.53
N GLN A 200 50.96 101.59 21.54
CA GLN A 200 51.62 102.47 20.55
C GLN A 200 51.67 103.94 21.01
N PRO A 201 52.80 104.66 20.87
CA PRO A 201 52.81 106.12 20.99
C PRO A 201 52.04 106.74 19.81
N ALA A 202 51.17 107.69 20.11
CA ALA A 202 50.35 108.38 19.12
C ALA A 202 51.21 109.07 18.05
N SER A 203 50.99 108.71 16.78
CA SER A 203 51.27 109.59 15.65
C SER A 203 50.17 109.41 14.60
N GLN A 204 49.43 110.50 14.41
CA GLN A 204 48.34 110.66 13.46
C GLN A 204 48.82 110.52 12.01
N THR A 205 47.97 110.01 11.12
CA THR A 205 47.34 110.79 10.02
C THR A 205 46.49 109.90 9.10
N THR A 206 45.29 110.38 8.78
CA THR A 206 44.41 109.92 7.69
C THR A 206 45.11 110.13 6.33
N PRO A 207 44.86 109.28 5.31
CA PRO A 207 43.85 109.65 4.31
C PRO A 207 43.09 108.47 3.65
N THR A 208 41.81 108.70 3.31
CA THR A 208 41.05 108.08 2.19
C THR A 208 41.47 108.75 0.86
N PRO A 209 41.10 108.30 -0.37
CA PRO A 209 40.28 107.15 -0.78
C PRO A 209 40.77 106.40 -2.06
N GLN A 210 40.30 105.17 -2.34
CA GLN A 210 40.07 104.75 -3.74
C GLN A 210 39.13 103.55 -3.88
N ALA A 211 38.13 103.73 -4.75
CA ALA A 211 37.22 102.72 -5.25
C ALA A 211 37.91 101.85 -6.31
N GLN A 212 37.67 100.53 -6.26
CA GLN A 212 37.76 99.62 -7.40
C GLN A 212 36.67 98.54 -7.32
N GLU A 213 36.15 98.26 -8.50
CA GLU A 213 35.00 97.46 -8.92
C GLU A 213 35.13 95.94 -8.70
N PRO A 214 34.02 95.18 -8.88
CA PRO A 214 33.91 93.80 -8.42
C PRO A 214 34.66 92.83 -9.34
N VAL A 215 35.58 92.05 -8.77
CA VAL A 215 36.16 90.89 -9.44
C VAL A 215 35.28 89.69 -9.18
N VAL A 216 34.55 89.30 -10.22
CA VAL A 216 33.87 88.01 -10.35
C VAL A 216 34.94 86.91 -10.33
N GLN A 217 34.94 86.08 -9.29
CA GLN A 217 35.70 84.82 -9.30
C GLN A 217 34.78 83.73 -9.85
N THR A 218 34.90 83.47 -11.15
CA THR A 218 34.49 82.20 -11.74
C THR A 218 35.46 81.12 -11.29
N THR A 219 34.97 80.12 -10.55
CA THR A 219 35.60 78.80 -10.52
C THR A 219 34.62 77.80 -11.13
N PRO A 220 35.01 77.13 -12.23
CA PRO A 220 34.30 75.97 -12.73
C PRO A 220 34.70 74.79 -11.86
N THR A 221 33.75 74.01 -11.36
CA THR A 221 33.91 72.55 -11.23
C THR A 221 32.64 71.97 -10.65
N THR A 222 31.89 71.34 -11.57
CA THR A 222 31.37 69.98 -11.42
C THR A 222 30.47 69.70 -10.21
N SER A 223 29.22 69.41 -10.52
CA SER A 223 28.43 68.40 -9.81
C SER A 223 29.28 67.14 -9.64
N GLU A 224 29.96 67.00 -8.50
CA GLU A 224 30.40 65.71 -8.01
C GLU A 224 29.15 64.90 -7.67
N TYR A 225 28.75 64.03 -8.59
CA TYR A 225 28.08 62.81 -8.17
C TYR A 225 29.06 62.08 -7.23
N PRO A 226 28.60 61.57 -6.07
CA PRO A 226 29.47 60.80 -5.20
C PRO A 226 30.05 59.61 -5.99
N ALA A 227 31.38 59.48 -5.98
CA ALA A 227 32.06 58.31 -6.51
C ALA A 227 31.50 57.06 -5.81
N TRP A 228 31.02 56.10 -6.62
CA TRP A 228 30.40 54.88 -6.13
C TRP A 228 31.44 54.04 -5.37
N ASN A 229 31.29 53.92 -4.04
CA ASN A 229 32.07 53.01 -3.23
C ASN A 229 31.30 51.68 -3.11
N PRO A 230 31.82 50.55 -3.64
CA PRO A 230 31.16 49.24 -3.58
C PRO A 230 30.97 48.68 -2.15
N LYS A 231 31.35 49.43 -1.11
CA LYS A 231 31.16 49.09 0.30
C LYS A 231 30.27 50.07 1.09
N GLN A 232 29.61 51.04 0.45
CA GLN A 232 28.64 51.91 1.12
C GLN A 232 27.18 51.62 0.71
N THR A 233 26.31 51.46 1.69
CA THR A 233 24.84 51.53 1.55
C THR A 233 24.40 52.99 1.50
N TYR A 234 23.84 53.41 0.36
CA TYR A 234 23.23 54.74 0.21
C TYR A 234 21.77 54.69 0.67
N ASN A 235 21.52 55.14 1.91
CA ASN A 235 20.17 55.39 2.39
C ASN A 235 19.70 56.75 1.86
N GLY A 236 19.00 56.74 0.73
CA GLY A 236 18.11 57.85 0.36
C GLY A 236 16.94 57.85 1.32
N GLY A 237 16.83 58.87 2.16
CA GLY A 237 15.76 59.01 3.14
C GLY A 237 14.36 58.95 2.52
N GLY A 238 13.44 58.27 3.21
CA GLY A 238 12.00 58.24 2.95
C GLY A 238 11.47 56.88 2.51
N ASN A 239 10.82 56.17 3.44
CA ASN A 239 10.17 54.85 3.28
C ASN A 239 8.90 54.86 2.40
N ASP A 240 8.91 55.43 1.19
CA ASP A 240 7.73 55.31 0.30
C ASP A 240 8.12 55.32 -1.18
N ARG A 241 8.82 54.27 -1.63
CA ARG A 241 8.99 54.01 -3.07
C ARG A 241 8.18 52.78 -3.47
N ARG A 242 7.22 53.00 -4.36
CA ARG A 242 6.22 51.99 -4.76
C ARG A 242 6.66 51.31 -6.05
N ASN A 243 6.15 50.10 -6.29
CA ASN A 243 6.32 49.41 -7.57
C ASN A 243 5.87 50.33 -8.72
N GLY A 244 6.73 50.59 -9.71
CA GLY A 244 6.47 51.54 -10.80
C GLY A 244 7.22 52.88 -10.74
N ASP A 245 8.00 53.16 -9.69
CA ASP A 245 8.82 54.37 -9.62
C ASP A 245 9.87 54.40 -10.74
N LYS A 246 9.98 55.58 -11.39
CA LYS A 246 10.86 55.83 -12.55
C LYS A 246 12.13 56.55 -12.12
N VAL A 247 13.27 56.06 -12.58
CA VAL A 247 14.56 56.74 -12.42
C VAL A 247 15.24 56.86 -13.78
N THR A 248 15.74 58.05 -14.10
CA THR A 248 16.42 58.33 -15.36
C THR A 248 17.93 58.35 -15.14
N TYR A 249 18.65 57.53 -15.90
CA TYR A 249 20.12 57.42 -15.83
C TYR A 249 20.69 57.27 -17.24
N GLU A 250 21.74 58.03 -17.57
CA GLU A 250 22.35 58.08 -18.91
C GLU A 250 21.34 58.29 -20.06
N GLY A 251 20.33 59.14 -19.83
CA GLY A 251 19.28 59.43 -20.82
C GLY A 251 18.29 58.29 -21.05
N LYS A 252 18.35 57.22 -20.26
CA LYS A 252 17.44 56.07 -20.30
C LYS A 252 16.60 56.01 -19.03
N THR A 253 15.33 55.62 -19.17
CA THR A 253 14.41 55.51 -18.04
C THR A 253 14.27 54.06 -17.60
N TYR A 254 14.43 53.82 -16.30
CA TYR A 254 14.29 52.51 -15.67
C TYR A 254 13.08 52.52 -14.74
N ILE A 255 12.38 51.39 -14.64
CA ILE A 255 11.27 51.19 -13.71
C ILE A 255 11.63 50.10 -12.72
N ALA A 256 11.36 50.36 -11.45
CA ALA A 256 11.44 49.36 -10.39
C ALA A 256 10.31 48.33 -10.54
N ASN A 257 10.65 47.05 -10.63
CA ASN A 257 9.71 45.93 -10.66
C ASN A 257 9.90 45.03 -9.44
N TRP A 258 8.85 44.84 -8.65
CA TRP A 258 8.81 43.88 -7.55
C TRP A 258 7.90 42.70 -7.91
N THR A 259 8.37 41.48 -7.71
CA THR A 259 7.56 40.25 -7.79
C THR A 259 7.34 39.69 -6.40
N VAL A 260 6.10 39.74 -5.92
CA VAL A 260 5.72 39.09 -4.66
C VAL A 260 5.37 37.64 -4.98
N THR A 261 6.22 36.70 -4.55
CA THR A 261 5.94 35.27 -4.70
C THR A 261 5.41 34.75 -3.37
N GLY A 262 4.13 34.37 -3.33
CA GLY A 262 3.50 33.74 -2.16
C GLY A 262 3.11 34.69 -1.03
N GLY A 263 1.93 35.34 -1.16
CA GLY A 263 1.08 35.75 -0.03
C GLY A 263 1.66 36.67 1.06
N ALA A 264 2.84 37.27 0.91
CA ALA A 264 3.45 38.14 1.92
C ALA A 264 3.30 39.63 1.57
N THR A 265 3.05 40.47 2.57
CA THR A 265 2.98 41.93 2.43
C THR A 265 4.37 42.52 2.10
N PRO A 266 4.45 43.65 1.37
CA PRO A 266 5.70 44.21 0.83
C PRO A 266 6.77 44.56 1.87
N ASP A 267 6.36 44.69 3.12
CA ASP A 267 7.09 45.16 4.29
C ASP A 267 8.11 44.15 4.85
N LYS A 268 8.22 42.93 4.29
CA LYS A 268 9.08 41.86 4.84
C LYS A 268 10.07 41.20 3.87
N VAL A 269 10.29 41.72 2.67
CA VAL A 269 11.28 41.15 1.73
C VAL A 269 12.47 42.11 1.59
N GLY A 270 13.67 41.64 1.96
CA GLY A 270 14.92 42.40 1.86
C GLY A 270 15.28 42.85 0.43
N PRO A 271 16.31 43.70 0.27
CA PRO A 271 16.52 44.51 -0.92
C PRO A 271 17.14 43.71 -2.06
N TYR A 272 16.35 42.90 -2.76
CA TYR A 272 16.70 42.41 -4.10
C TYR A 272 15.64 42.87 -5.09
N GLY A 273 15.71 44.15 -5.47
CA GLY A 273 14.94 44.71 -6.57
C GLY A 273 15.63 44.45 -7.90
N ALA A 274 14.96 43.78 -8.83
CA ALA A 274 15.41 43.65 -10.21
C ALA A 274 15.00 44.91 -11.00
N TRP A 275 15.96 45.55 -11.67
CA TRP A 275 15.71 46.72 -12.52
C TRP A 275 15.57 46.28 -13.97
N SER A 276 14.52 46.73 -14.62
CA SER A 276 14.30 46.49 -16.05
C SER A 276 14.32 47.80 -16.82
N LEU A 277 15.12 47.84 -17.88
CA LEU A 277 15.23 48.96 -18.81
C LEU A 277 13.91 49.10 -19.58
N LEU A 278 13.28 50.27 -19.55
CA LEU A 278 12.25 50.58 -20.55
C LEU A 278 12.97 50.93 -21.85
N ALA A 279 12.87 50.04 -22.83
CA ALA A 279 13.22 50.40 -24.20
C ALA A 279 12.27 51.51 -24.66
N ASN A 280 12.83 52.59 -25.21
CA ASN A 280 12.10 53.70 -25.82
C ASN A 280 11.17 53.24 -26.95
#